data_AF-X1D968-F1
#
_entry.id   AF-X1D968-F1
#
_cell.length_a   1.000
_cell.length_b   1.000
_cell.length_c   1.000
_cell.angle_alpha   90.00
_cell.angle_beta   90.00
_cell.angle_gamma   90.00
#
_symmetry.space_group_name_H-M   'P 1'
#
loop_
_entity.id
_entity.type
_entity.pdbx_description
1 polymer ?
#
loop_
_entity_poly.entity_id
_entity_poly.type
_entity_poly.pdbx_seq_one_letter_code
_entity_poly.pdbx_strand_id
1 'polypeptide(L)' 'ECKGICQMTGIKMKLRSSYNDPYTMSLDRINPDKGYIKDNIRIVSVWYNLSRGNWGDEFTLEMCQRVIERARLTQSDPQL' A
#
# COMPACT_ATOMS: atom_id res chain seq x y z
N GLU A 1 -14.77 -11.06 4.72
CA GLU A 1 -14.90 -9.99 5.73
C GLU A 1 -13.62 -9.17 5.83
N CYS A 2 -13.72 -7.85 5.98
CA CYS A 2 -12.58 -6.98 6.29
C CYS A 2 -12.31 -7.07 7.80
N LYS A 3 -11.24 -7.77 8.21
CA LYS A 3 -10.87 -7.96 9.63
C LYS A 3 -10.19 -6.74 10.27
N GLY A 4 -10.31 -5.56 9.65
CA GLY A 4 -9.53 -4.38 10.02
C GLY A 4 -8.03 -4.54 9.76
N ILE A 5 -7.64 -5.43 8.84
CA ILE A 5 -6.24 -5.66 8.43
C ILE A 5 -6.14 -5.35 6.94
N CYS A 6 -5.15 -4.55 6.55
CA CYS A 6 -4.84 -4.29 5.16
C CYS A 6 -4.34 -5.57 4.50
N GLN A 7 -5.04 -6.07 3.49
CA GLN A 7 -4.68 -7.33 2.82
C GLN A 7 -3.33 -7.25 2.07
N MET A 8 -2.91 -6.04 1.71
CA MET A 8 -1.68 -5.84 0.93
C MET A 8 -0.42 -5.73 1.81
N THR A 9 -0.57 -5.24 3.04
CA THR A 9 0.57 -4.95 3.94
C THR A 9 0.55 -5.72 5.25
N GLY A 10 -0.57 -6.38 5.59
CA GLY A 10 -0.76 -7.06 6.88
C GLY A 10 -0.97 -6.12 8.08
N ILE A 11 -1.01 -4.81 7.84
CA ILE A 11 -1.12 -3.80 8.89
C ILE A 11 -2.54 -3.75 9.46
N LYS A 12 -2.66 -3.65 10.79
CA LYS A 12 -3.93 -3.34 11.46
C LYS A 12 -4.34 -1.90 11.19
N MET A 13 -5.52 -1.72 10.59
CA MET A 13 -6.06 -0.44 10.18
C MET A 13 -6.97 0.17 11.24
N LYS A 14 -7.01 1.51 11.26
CA LYS A 14 -7.91 2.32 12.09
C LYS A 14 -9.07 2.83 11.24
N LEU A 15 -10.30 2.73 11.76
CA LEU A 15 -11.49 3.20 11.03
C LEU A 15 -11.58 4.73 10.94
N ARG A 16 -11.18 5.44 12.00
CA ARG A 16 -11.19 6.90 12.06
C ARG A 16 -9.83 7.40 12.54
N SER A 17 -9.11 8.07 11.64
CA SER A 17 -7.88 8.83 11.91
C SER A 17 -7.69 9.84 10.78
N SER A 18 -6.59 10.59 10.80
CA SER A 18 -6.24 11.57 9.77
C SER A 18 -5.89 10.90 8.44
N TYR A 19 -6.12 11.60 7.32
CA TYR A 19 -5.62 11.19 6.00
C TYR A 19 -4.09 11.10 5.94
N ASN A 20 -3.38 11.71 6.89
CA ASN A 20 -1.93 11.63 6.97
C ASN A 20 -1.43 10.47 7.86
N ASP A 21 -2.34 9.68 8.45
CA ASP A 21 -1.97 8.50 9.23
C ASP A 21 -1.89 7.26 8.31
N PRO A 22 -0.71 6.62 8.16
CA PRO A 22 -0.53 5.47 7.28
C PRO A 22 -1.40 4.26 7.67
N TYR A 23 -1.89 4.21 8.91
CA TYR A 23 -2.74 3.15 9.45
C TYR A 23 -4.24 3.41 9.23
N THR A 24 -4.62 4.56 8.67
CA THR A 24 -6.03 4.86 8.36
C THR A 24 -6.56 3.95 7.26
N MET A 25 -7.80 3.50 7.39
CA MET A 25 -8.51 2.74 6.37
C MET A 25 -8.83 3.63 5.15
N SER A 26 -8.64 3.09 3.94
CA SER A 26 -8.85 3.80 2.67
C SER A 26 -9.62 2.92 1.68
N LEU A 27 -10.47 3.56 0.87
CA LEU A 27 -11.13 2.93 -0.27
C LEU A 27 -10.21 3.05 -1.49
N ASP A 28 -9.77 1.92 -2.03
CA ASP A 28 -8.87 1.83 -3.18
C ASP A 28 -9.57 1.18 -4.38
N ARG A 29 -9.09 1.54 -5.58
CA ARG A 29 -9.58 1.01 -6.85
C ARG A 29 -8.67 -0.13 -7.31
N ILE A 30 -9.23 -1.32 -7.50
CA ILE A 30 -8.48 -2.50 -7.93
C ILE A 30 -7.84 -2.26 -9.31
N ASN A 31 -8.61 -1.76 -10.27
CA ASN A 31 -8.10 -1.21 -11.51
C ASN A 31 -8.20 0.33 -11.45
N PRO A 32 -7.06 1.06 -11.54
CA PRO A 32 -7.03 2.52 -11.44
C PRO A 32 -7.67 3.25 -12.63
N ASP A 33 -7.85 2.58 -13.77
CA ASP A 33 -8.51 3.15 -14.95
C ASP A 33 -10.04 3.10 -14.86
N LYS A 34 -10.56 2.34 -13.90
CA LYS A 34 -12.00 2.23 -13.61
C LYS A 34 -12.37 3.12 -12.43
N GLY A 35 -13.65 3.47 -12.32
CA GLY A 35 -14.21 4.23 -11.19
C GLY A 35 -14.39 3.40 -9.91
N TYR A 36 -14.94 4.03 -8.86
CA TYR A 36 -15.34 3.36 -7.62
C TYR A 36 -16.68 2.62 -7.82
N ILE A 37 -16.61 1.45 -8.44
CA ILE A 37 -17.76 0.55 -8.64
C ILE A 37 -17.59 -0.71 -7.79
N LYS A 38 -18.69 -1.38 -7.43
CA LYS A 38 -18.72 -2.48 -6.44
C LYS A 38 -17.67 -3.57 -6.71
N ASP A 39 -17.43 -3.90 -7.99
CA ASP A 39 -16.49 -4.95 -8.39
C ASP A 39 -15.06 -4.45 -8.64
N ASN A 40 -14.81 -3.15 -8.44
CA ASN A 40 -13.51 -2.49 -8.64
C ASN A 40 -12.98 -1.81 -7.37
N ILE A 41 -13.55 -2.09 -6.21
CA ILE A 41 -13.12 -1.47 -4.94
C ILE A 41 -12.62 -2.50 -3.95
N ARG A 42 -11.67 -2.07 -3.12
CA ARG A 42 -11.18 -2.81 -1.96
C ARG A 42 -10.83 -1.87 -0.83
N ILE A 43 -10.67 -2.43 0.36
CA ILE A 43 -10.25 -1.70 1.55
C ILE A 43 -8.78 -2.00 1.84
N VAL A 44 -7.97 -0.95 1.88
CA VAL A 44 -6.52 -1.01 2.16
C VAL A 44 -6.14 0.11 3.12
N SER A 45 -4.89 0.15 3.56
CA SER A 45 -4.40 1.29 4.32
C SER A 45 -4.16 2.49 3.41
N VAL A 46 -4.30 3.71 3.96
CA VAL A 46 -3.95 4.96 3.25
C VAL A 46 -2.52 4.90 2.72
N TRP A 47 -1.60 4.36 3.51
CA TRP A 47 -0.21 4.20 3.09
C TRP A 47 -0.09 3.41 1.79
N TYR A 48 -0.74 2.25 1.71
CA TYR A 48 -0.69 1.42 0.52
C TYR A 48 -1.35 2.12 -0.68
N ASN A 49 -2.55 2.68 -0.50
CA ASN A 49 -3.28 3.37 -1.56
C ASN A 49 -2.44 4.52 -2.17
N LEU A 50 -1.85 5.35 -1.31
CA LEU A 50 -1.01 6.47 -1.73
C LEU A 50 0.27 6.02 -2.42
N SER A 51 0.98 5.02 -1.89
CA SER A 51 2.20 4.50 -2.50
C SER A 51 1.94 3.84 -3.86
N ARG A 52 0.78 3.19 -4.01
CA ARG A 52 0.38 2.48 -5.21
C ARG A 52 -0.13 3.39 -6.31
N GLY A 53 -0.86 4.45 -5.95
CA GLY A 53 -1.35 5.46 -6.88
C GLY A 53 -2.10 4.84 -8.08
N ASN A 54 -1.81 5.33 -9.29
CA ASN A 54 -2.35 4.76 -10.53
C ASN A 54 -1.41 3.73 -11.19
N TRP A 55 -0.25 3.43 -10.59
CA TRP A 55 0.71 2.49 -11.16
C TRP A 55 0.25 1.04 -11.05
N GLY A 56 -0.57 0.73 -10.05
CA GLY A 56 -1.05 -0.63 -9.83
C GLY A 56 -0.15 -1.45 -8.91
N ASP A 57 -0.61 -2.65 -8.59
CA ASP A 57 -0.03 -3.46 -7.52
C ASP A 57 1.32 -4.06 -7.93
N GLU A 58 1.46 -4.43 -9.20
CA GLU A 58 2.69 -5.03 -9.74
C GLU A 58 3.90 -4.11 -9.58
N PHE A 59 3.79 -2.88 -10.09
CA PHE A 59 4.84 -1.87 -9.95
C PHE A 59 5.11 -1.50 -8.48
N THR A 60 4.07 -1.52 -7.64
CA THR A 60 4.22 -1.25 -6.20
C THR A 60 5.04 -2.34 -5.52
N LEU A 61 4.74 -3.61 -5.81
CA LEU A 61 5.47 -4.76 -5.26
C LEU A 61 6.92 -4.79 -5.75
N GLU A 62 7.15 -4.52 -7.03
CA GLU A 62 8.49 -4.41 -7.59
C GLU A 62 9.30 -3.31 -6.89
N MET A 63 8.70 -2.12 -6.70
CA MET A 63 9.33 -1.02 -5.99
C MET A 63 9.70 -1.42 -4.55
N CYS A 64 8.79 -2.05 -3.81
CA CYS A 64 9.07 -2.51 -2.45
C CYS A 64 10.23 -3.51 -2.41
N GLN A 65 10.29 -4.46 -3.35
CA GLN A 65 11.39 -5.42 -3.46
C GLN A 65 12.72 -4.72 -3.71
N ARG A 66 12.76 -3.75 -4.64
CA ARG A 66 13.98 -2.98 -4.95
C ARG A 66 14.45 -2.15 -3.76
N VAL A 67 13.55 -1.51 -3.01
CA VAL A 67 13.88 -0.74 -1.81
C VAL A 67 14.49 -1.64 -0.74
N ILE A 68 13.88 -2.80 -0.48
CA ILE A 68 14.38 -3.77 0.50
C ILE A 68 15.76 -4.29 0.10
N GLU A 69 15.94 -4.64 -1.18
CA GLU A 69 17.23 -5.13 -1.67
C GLU A 69 18.31 -4.07 -1.56
N ARG A 70 18.03 -2.83 -1.97
CA ARG A 70 18.97 -1.72 -1.81
C ARG A 70 19.31 -1.47 -0.34
N ALA A 71 18.31 -1.51 0.56
CA ALA A 71 18.52 -1.30 1.99
C ALA A 71 19.44 -2.37 2.61
N ARG A 72 19.31 -3.63 2.18
CA ARG A 72 20.21 -4.71 2.62
C ARG A 72 21.64 -4.48 2.16
N LEU A 73 21.83 -4.09 0.89
CA LEU A 73 23.16 -3.80 0.34
C LEU A 73 23.85 -2.65 1.06
N THR A 74 23.13 -1.56 1.37
CA THR A 74 23.68 -0.42 2.13
C THR A 74 23.96 -0.75 3.61
N GLN A 75 23.27 -1.74 4.18
CA GLN A 75 23.55 -2.20 5.55
C GLN A 75 24.79 -3.10 5.59
N SER A 76 25.10 -3.83 4.51
CA SER A 76 26.32 -4.62 4.39
C SER A 76 27.56 -3.80 4.01
N ASP A 77 27.38 -2.62 3.41
CA ASP A 77 28.46 -1.68 3.08
C ASP A 77 28.01 -0.22 3.32
N PRO A 78 28.36 0.38 4.48
CA PRO A 78 27.94 1.73 4.84
C PRO A 78 28.55 2.87 3.99
N GLN A 79 29.41 2.57 3.02
CA GLN A 79 30.09 3.59 2.19
C GLN A 79 29.43 3.83 0.81
N LEU A 80 28.23 3.29 0.57
CA LEU A 80 27.45 3.41 -0.67
C LEU A 80 26.19 4.27 -0.57
#